data_AF-A0A7V1JKA8-F1
#
_entry.id   AF-A0A7V1JKA8-F1
#
_cell.length_a   1.000
_cell.length_b   1.000
_cell.length_c   1.000
_cell.angle_alpha   90.00
_cell.angle_beta   90.00
_cell.angle_gamma   90.00
#
_symmetry.space_group_name_H-M   'P 1'
#
loop_
_entity.id
_entity.type
_entity.pdbx_description
1 polymer ?
#
loop_
_entity_poly.entity_id
_entity_poly.type
_entity_poly.pdbx_seq_one_letter_code
_entity_poly.pdbx_strand_id
1 'polypeptide(L)' 'MTERENLNRITESIIGAAIEVHRALGPGLLESAYEACLTVSVYRRERGER' A
#
# COMPACT_ATOMS: atom_id res chain seq x y z
N MET A 1 16.82 -10.10 -13.54
CA MET A 1 16.05 -9.87 -12.30
C MET A 1 15.33 -11.16 -11.97
N THR A 2 15.56 -11.70 -10.78
CA THR A 2 15.04 -12.99 -10.33
C THR A 2 13.60 -12.87 -9.83
N GLU A 3 12.87 -13.98 -9.85
CA GLU A 3 11.52 -14.11 -9.27
C GLU A 3 11.44 -13.50 -7.86
N ARG A 4 12.47 -13.77 -7.05
CA ARG A 4 12.56 -13.32 -5.66
C ARG A 4 12.72 -11.80 -5.54
N GLU A 5 13.49 -11.18 -6.43
CA GLU A 5 13.62 -9.71 -6.48
C GLU A 5 12.31 -9.04 -6.92
N ASN A 6 11.53 -9.67 -7.78
CA ASN A 6 10.20 -9.17 -8.16
C ASN A 6 9.22 -9.23 -6.97
N LEU A 7 9.17 -10.38 -6.29
CA LEU A 7 8.33 -10.53 -5.09
C LEU A 7 8.71 -9.55 -3.98
N ASN A 8 10.00 -9.30 -3.78
CA ASN A 8 10.47 -8.31 -2.81
C ASN A 8 9.98 -6.89 -3.15
N ARG A 9 10.05 -6.46 -4.42
CA ARG A 9 9.56 -5.13 -4.85
C ARG A 9 8.06 -4.96 -4.70
N ILE A 10 7.29 -6.00 -5.03
CA ILE A 10 5.83 -6.01 -4.84
C ILE A 10 5.51 -5.90 -3.35
N THR A 11 6.17 -6.71 -2.53
CA THR A 11 6.01 -6.72 -1.06
C THR A 11 6.35 -5.38 -0.45
N GLU A 12 7.47 -4.76 -0.85
CA GLU A 12 7.87 -3.43 -0.40
C GLU A 12 6.81 -2.36 -0.73
N SER A 13 6.20 -2.44 -1.91
CA SER A 13 5.16 -1.50 -2.34
C SER A 13 3.87 -1.64 -1.53
N ILE A 14 3.45 -2.88 -1.25
CA ILE A 14 2.27 -3.17 -0.43
C ILE A 14 2.49 -2.71 1.01
N ILE A 15 3.65 -3.02 1.60
CA ILE A 15 3.97 -2.63 2.98
C ILE A 15 4.05 -1.10 3.09
N GLY A 16 4.71 -0.43 2.15
CA GLY A 16 4.80 1.04 2.13
C GLY A 16 3.42 1.70 2.08
N ALA A 17 2.55 1.22 1.19
CA ALA A 17 1.17 1.69 1.08
C ALA A 17 0.37 1.48 2.37
N ALA A 18 0.48 0.30 3.00
CA ALA A 18 -0.18 0.02 4.28
C ALA A 18 0.30 0.94 5.41
N ILE A 19 1.59 1.29 5.45
CA ILE A 19 2.13 2.23 6.44
C ILE A 19 1.59 3.65 6.22
N GLU A 20 1.49 4.11 4.97
CA GLU A 20 0.92 5.42 4.66
C GLU A 20 -0.56 5.51 5.06
N VAL A 21 -1.34 4.49 4.74
CA VAL A 21 -2.75 4.39 5.14
C VAL A 21 -2.89 4.40 6.66
N HIS A 22 -2.08 3.59 7.36
CA HIS A 22 -2.10 3.54 8.83
C HIS A 22 -1.72 4.89 9.46
N ARG A 23 -0.71 5.58 8.90
CA ARG A 23 -0.29 6.92 9.37
C ARG A 23 -1.36 7.98 9.12
N ALA A 24 -2.06 7.92 7.99
CA ALA A 24 -3.08 8.90 7.63
C ALA A 24 -4.38 8.72 8.44
N LEU A 25 -4.77 7.47 8.72
CA LEU A 25 -6.07 7.14 9.31
C LEU A 25 -6.02 6.88 10.81
N GLY A 26 -4.88 6.41 11.35
CA GLY A 26 -4.74 6.03 12.75
C GLY A 26 -5.46 4.71 13.11
N PRO A 27 -5.25 4.20 14.34
CA PRO A 27 -5.87 2.96 14.80
C PRO A 27 -7.37 3.14 15.13
N GLY A 28 -8.18 2.10 14.87
CA GLY A 28 -9.61 2.07 15.24
C GLY A 28 -10.61 2.33 14.09
N LEU A 29 -10.14 2.34 12.85
CA LEU A 29 -11.01 2.47 11.67
C LEU A 29 -11.65 1.13 11.27
N LEU A 30 -12.80 1.19 10.59
CA LEU A 30 -13.45 0.02 10.00
C LEU A 30 -12.55 -0.61 8.93
N GLU A 31 -12.47 -1.94 8.92
CA GLU A 31 -11.66 -2.73 7.98
C GLU A 31 -11.96 -2.38 6.50
N SER A 32 -13.22 -2.11 6.17
CA SER A 32 -13.67 -1.68 4.84
C SER A 32 -13.07 -0.34 4.39
N ALA A 33 -12.83 0.59 5.31
CA ALA A 33 -12.16 1.84 5.01
C ALA A 33 -10.65 1.64 4.81
N TYR A 34 -10.05 0.69 5.53
CA TYR A 34 -8.65 0.32 5.36
C TYR A 34 -8.39 -0.31 3.98
N GLU A 35 -9.24 -1.22 3.54
CA GLU A 35 -9.17 -1.88 2.23
C GLU A 35 -9.29 -0.87 1.07
N ALA A 36 -10.27 0.05 1.16
CA ALA A 36 -10.46 1.09 0.16
C ALA A 36 -9.24 2.03 0.06
N CYS A 37 -8.70 2.48 1.20
CA CYS A 37 -7.53 3.35 1.23
C CYS A 37 -6.25 2.63 0.77
N LEU A 38 -6.08 1.35 1.12
CA LEU A 38 -4.95 0.54 0.66
C LEU A 38 -4.97 0.38 -0.86
N THR A 39 -6.13 0.05 -1.44
CA THR A 39 -6.29 -0.07 -2.89
C THR A 39 -5.94 1.23 -3.61
N VAL A 40 -6.44 2.37 -3.11
CA VAL A 40 -6.13 3.69 -3.68
C VAL A 40 -4.65 4.04 -3.55
N SER A 41 -4.02 3.78 -2.40
CA SER A 41 -2.61 4.11 -2.16
C SER A 41 -1.66 3.27 -3.03
N VAL A 42 -1.90 1.97 -3.17
CA VAL A 42 -1.15 1.10 -4.09
C VAL A 42 -1.30 1.58 -5.53
N TYR A 43 -2.54 1.84 -5.96
CA TYR A 43 -2.83 2.29 -7.32
C TYR A 43 -2.18 3.64 -7.67
N ARG A 44 -2.25 4.62 -6.75
CA ARG A 44 -1.59 5.93 -6.91
C ARG A 44 -0.08 5.80 -7.05
N ARG A 45 0.53 4.85 -6.33
CA ARG A 45 1.96 4.57 -6.40
C ARG A 45 2.37 3.93 -7.73
N GLU A 46 1.54 3.06 -8.30
CA GLU A 46 1.75 2.51 -9.65
C GLU A 46 1.62 3.57 -10.76
N ARG A 47 0.81 4.61 -10.53
CA ARG A 47 0.57 5.70 -11.49
C ARG A 47 1.54 6.87 -11.37
N GLY A 48 2.32 6.95 -10.30
CA GLY A 48 3.28 8.04 -10.08
C GLY A 48 2.62 9.39 -9.79
N GLU A 49 1.34 9.41 -9.42
CA GLU A 49 0.61 10.60 -9.00
C GLU A 49 1.01 10.93 -7.56
N ARG A 50 1.98 11.83 -7.37
CA ARG A 50 2.32 12.42 -6.07
C ARG A 50 1.48 13.66 -5.79
#